data_AF-A0AAN6D3H9-F1
#
_entry.id   AF-A0AAN6D3H9-F1
#
_cell.length_a   1.000
_cell.length_b   1.000
_cell.length_c   1.000
_cell.angle_alpha   90.00
_cell.angle_beta   90.00
_cell.angle_gamma   90.00
#
_symmetry.space_group_name_H-M   'P 1'
#
loop_
_entity.id
_entity.type
_entity.pdbx_description
1 polymer ?
#
loop_
_entity_poly.entity_id
_entity_poly.type
_entity_poly.pdbx_seq_one_letter_code
_entity_poly.pdbx_strand_id
1 'polypeptide(L)'
;MENGFRFQTTKVRFLPSGRGFLQSSIEGKVSLDLFEDAENNYAFKCHRQKLVIENESVDLVNPVNCLEFFDTESRFFTAGSDRSVCVWDYKTKKRVKQYANFEMSVVALAYNQDTRQLAIAMSDDSYKNMTGLDDQTNNRPAIPSKITTRNMHS
;
A
#
# COMPACT_ATOMS: atom_id res chain seq x y z
N MET A 1 -6.67 6.90 21.91
CA MET A 1 -5.59 7.70 21.30
C MET A 1 -5.70 7.46 19.80
N GLU A 2 -6.10 8.46 19.01
CA GLU A 2 -6.14 8.34 17.55
C GLU A 2 -4.73 8.06 17.05
N ASN A 3 -4.54 7.06 16.18
CA ASN A 3 -3.26 6.88 15.51
C ASN A 3 -3.00 8.11 14.64
N GLY A 4 -2.10 8.97 15.11
CA GLY A 4 -1.84 10.31 14.60
C GLY A 4 -1.12 10.32 13.25
N PHE A 5 -1.77 9.81 12.21
CA PHE A 5 -1.32 10.08 10.86
C PHE A 5 -1.36 11.58 10.60
N ARG A 6 -0.22 12.12 10.21
CA ARG A 6 -0.10 13.54 9.88
C ARG A 6 -0.63 13.83 8.48
N PHE A 7 -0.77 12.80 7.66
CA PHE A 7 -1.07 12.89 6.24
C PHE A 7 -2.29 12.07 5.84
N GLN A 8 -2.85 12.41 4.68
CA GLN A 8 -4.11 11.89 4.15
C GLN A 8 -4.20 10.37 4.16
N THR A 9 -5.38 9.88 4.55
CA THR A 9 -5.73 8.45 4.51
C THR A 9 -6.10 8.04 3.10
N THR A 10 -5.64 6.87 2.66
CA THR A 10 -5.88 6.36 1.31
C THR A 10 -6.86 5.18 1.29
N LYS A 11 -6.83 4.33 2.33
CA LYS A 11 -7.74 3.18 2.52
C LYS A 11 -7.95 2.90 4.01
N VAL A 12 -9.09 2.31 4.32
CA VAL A 12 -9.41 1.71 5.62
C VAL A 12 -10.02 0.32 5.38
N ARG A 13 -9.68 -0.64 6.23
CA ARG A 13 -10.20 -2.02 6.21
C ARG A 13 -10.38 -2.56 7.62
N PHE A 14 -11.52 -3.16 7.93
CA PHE A 14 -11.66 -3.94 9.16
C PHE A 14 -10.75 -5.17 9.12
N LEU A 15 -10.18 -5.54 10.27
CA LEU A 15 -9.58 -6.87 10.42
C LEU A 15 -10.67 -7.92 10.16
N PRO A 16 -10.35 -9.07 9.52
CA PRO A 16 -11.32 -10.15 9.33
C PRO A 16 -11.96 -10.63 10.64
N SER A 17 -11.23 -10.54 11.75
CA SER A 17 -11.74 -10.86 13.09
C SER A 17 -12.70 -9.83 13.70
N GLY A 18 -12.84 -8.65 13.09
CA GLY A 18 -13.66 -7.54 13.62
C GLY A 18 -13.09 -6.80 14.83
N ARG A 19 -11.94 -7.22 15.37
CA ARG A 19 -11.35 -6.65 16.60
C ARG A 19 -10.60 -5.32 16.43
N GLY A 20 -10.60 -4.77 15.22
CA GLY A 20 -9.86 -3.57 14.88
C GLY A 20 -9.90 -3.29 13.39
N PHE A 21 -9.07 -2.34 12.95
CA PHE A 21 -8.94 -1.97 11.55
C PHE A 21 -7.49 -1.67 11.17
N LEU A 22 -7.25 -1.68 9.87
CA LEU A 22 -6.05 -1.16 9.24
C LEU A 22 -6.39 0.15 8.51
N GLN A 23 -5.51 1.14 8.61
CA GLN A 23 -5.63 2.41 7.90
C GLN A 23 -4.32 2.73 7.19
N SER A 24 -4.36 3.04 5.90
CA SER A 24 -3.18 3.39 5.11
C SER A 24 -3.12 4.87 4.77
N SER A 25 -1.92 5.42 4.59
CA SER A 25 -1.71 6.85 4.36
C SER A 25 -0.74 7.14 3.19
N ILE A 26 -0.79 8.37 2.68
CA ILE A 26 0.16 8.88 1.68
C ILE A 26 1.61 8.97 2.22
N GLU A 27 1.82 8.91 3.54
CA GLU A 27 3.16 8.91 4.15
C GLU A 27 3.83 7.51 4.21
N GLY A 28 3.40 6.59 3.34
CA GLY A 28 4.00 5.25 3.21
C GLY A 28 3.85 4.37 4.44
N LYS A 29 2.76 4.58 5.20
CA LYS A 29 2.46 3.83 6.43
C LYS A 29 1.10 3.15 6.38
N VAL A 30 0.97 2.10 7.19
CA VAL A 30 -0.30 1.48 7.58
C VAL A 30 -0.34 1.39 9.09
N SER A 31 -1.46 1.72 9.72
CA SER A 31 -1.68 1.51 11.14
C SER A 31 -2.53 0.27 11.36
N LEU A 32 -2.30 -0.38 12.49
CA LEU A 32 -3.16 -1.36 13.11
C LEU A 32 -3.73 -0.72 14.37
N ASP A 33 -5.04 -0.62 14.40
CA ASP A 33 -5.82 -0.04 15.49
C ASP A 33 -6.78 -1.10 16.02
N LEU A 34 -6.53 -1.57 17.23
CA LEU A 34 -7.34 -2.56 17.94
C LEU A 34 -8.30 -1.84 18.89
N PHE A 35 -9.56 -2.30 18.94
CA PHE A 35 -10.60 -1.64 19.73
C PHE A 35 -10.43 -1.83 21.23
N GLU A 36 -10.08 -3.05 21.64
CA GLU A 36 -9.99 -3.44 23.06
C GLU A 36 -8.54 -3.57 23.57
N ASP A 37 -7.56 -3.49 22.68
CA ASP A 37 -6.15 -3.77 22.96
C ASP A 37 -5.22 -2.73 22.33
N ALA A 38 -5.45 -1.47 22.71
CA ALA A 38 -4.75 -0.32 22.13
C ALA A 38 -3.23 -0.34 22.38
N GLU A 39 -2.76 -1.05 23.43
CA GLU A 39 -1.32 -1.24 23.71
C GLU A 39 -0.61 -2.02 22.60
N ASN A 40 -1.36 -2.85 21.87
CA ASN A 40 -0.86 -3.62 20.73
C ASN A 40 -1.06 -2.93 19.37
N ASN A 41 -1.54 -1.69 19.35
CA ASN A 41 -1.55 -0.88 18.13
C ASN A 41 -0.15 -0.77 17.54
N TYR A 42 -0.07 -0.67 16.21
CA TYR A 42 1.22 -0.66 15.53
C TYR A 42 1.17 0.12 14.23
N ALA A 43 2.29 0.76 13.87
CA ALA A 43 2.43 1.48 12.60
C ALA A 43 3.53 0.83 11.74
N PHE A 44 3.13 0.24 10.62
CA PHE A 44 4.00 -0.35 9.62
C PHE A 44 4.60 0.74 8.73
N LYS A 45 5.92 0.68 8.50
CA LYS A 45 6.61 1.50 7.51
C LYS A 45 6.67 0.71 6.20
N CYS A 46 5.72 0.95 5.29
CA CYS A 46 5.44 0.05 4.18
C CYS A 46 6.19 0.36 2.89
N HIS A 47 6.02 1.58 2.38
CA HIS A 47 6.44 1.95 1.03
C HIS A 47 7.55 3.01 1.11
N ARG A 48 8.75 2.53 1.46
CA ARG A 48 9.97 3.34 1.61
C ARG A 48 11.09 2.72 0.79
N GLN A 49 11.77 3.54 0.01
CA GLN A 49 12.94 3.16 -0.78
C GLN A 49 14.15 3.94 -0.31
N LYS A 50 15.29 3.26 -0.13
CA LYS A 50 16.55 3.94 0.13
C LYS A 50 17.13 4.44 -1.19
N LEU A 51 17.28 5.74 -1.30
CA LEU A 51 18.01 6.40 -2.38
C LEU A 51 19.38 6.80 -1.87
N VAL A 52 20.39 6.69 -2.74
CA VAL A 52 21.71 7.26 -2.48
C VAL A 52 21.83 8.52 -3.32
N ILE A 53 21.90 9.67 -2.65
CA ILE A 53 22.07 10.99 -3.26
C ILE A 53 23.35 11.56 -2.69
N GLU A 54 24.34 11.87 -3.54
CA GLU A 54 25.60 12.51 -3.11
C GLU A 54 26.30 11.76 -1.94
N ASN A 55 26.30 10.42 -1.98
CA ASN A 55 26.82 9.51 -0.94
C ASN A 55 26.04 9.49 0.39
N GLU A 56 24.90 10.16 0.48
CA GLU A 56 23.99 10.07 1.62
C GLU A 56 22.79 9.14 1.33
N SER A 57 22.39 8.34 2.31
CA SER A 57 21.21 7.47 2.22
C SER A 57 19.96 8.22 2.67
N VAL A 58 19.06 8.53 1.73
CA VAL A 58 17.78 9.20 2.00
C VAL A 58 16.63 8.21 1.80
N ASP A 59 15.68 8.18 2.73
CA ASP A 59 14.44 7.40 2.59
C ASP A 59 13.44 8.18 1.72
N LEU A 60 13.20 7.70 0.49
CA LEU A 60 12.06 8.13 -0.31
C LEU A 60 10.80 7.43 0.18
N VAL A 61 9.88 8.21 0.75
CA VAL A 61 8.57 7.74 1.22
C VAL A 61 7.55 7.89 0.11
N ASN A 62 6.80 6.82 -0.18
CA ASN A 62 5.80 6.78 -1.23
C ASN A 62 4.41 6.49 -0.66
N PRO A 63 3.33 7.01 -1.28
CA PRO A 63 1.96 6.70 -0.89
C PRO A 63 1.63 5.20 -0.91
N VAL A 64 0.90 4.75 0.10
CA VAL A 64 0.24 3.43 0.08
C VAL A 64 -1.10 3.59 -0.62
N ASN A 65 -1.26 3.00 -1.80
CA ASN A 65 -2.47 3.13 -2.61
C ASN A 65 -3.50 2.03 -2.31
N CYS A 66 -3.00 0.85 -1.96
CA CYS A 66 -3.79 -0.35 -1.81
C CYS A 66 -3.57 -0.98 -0.43
N LEU A 67 -4.65 -1.52 0.12
CA LEU A 67 -4.68 -2.25 1.38
C LEU A 67 -5.76 -3.33 1.27
N GLU A 68 -5.36 -4.59 1.28
CA GLU A 68 -6.27 -5.74 1.06
C GLU A 68 -5.81 -6.95 1.89
N PHE A 69 -6.71 -7.77 2.41
CA PHE A 69 -6.32 -8.95 3.19
C PHE A 69 -5.87 -10.10 2.31
N PHE A 70 -4.72 -10.70 2.66
CA PHE A 70 -4.20 -11.90 2.01
C PHE A 70 -4.83 -13.17 2.59
N ASP A 71 -5.19 -13.16 3.87
CA ASP A 71 -5.93 -14.25 4.50
C ASP A 71 -6.79 -13.73 5.65
N THR A 72 -7.53 -14.66 6.27
CA THR A 72 -8.37 -14.39 7.43
C THR A 72 -7.59 -14.37 8.76
N GLU A 73 -6.29 -14.66 8.75
CA GLU A 73 -5.52 -14.91 9.97
C GLU A 73 -4.70 -13.72 10.44
N SER A 74 -3.81 -13.21 9.60
CA SER A 74 -2.85 -12.15 9.98
C SER A 74 -2.23 -11.40 8.82
N ARG A 75 -2.39 -11.87 7.57
CA ARG A 75 -1.61 -11.33 6.46
C ARG A 75 -2.41 -10.39 5.59
N PHE A 76 -1.75 -9.33 5.15
CA PHE A 76 -2.34 -8.32 4.29
C PHE A 76 -1.34 -7.83 3.24
N PHE A 77 -1.88 -7.37 2.14
CA PHE A 77 -1.18 -6.71 1.07
C PHE A 77 -1.18 -5.21 1.26
N THR A 78 -0.05 -4.59 0.94
CA THR A 78 0.03 -3.17 0.62
C THR A 78 0.60 -3.01 -0.78
N ALA A 79 0.16 -1.98 -1.51
CA ALA A 79 0.80 -1.60 -2.76
C ALA A 79 0.80 -0.08 -2.91
N GLY A 80 1.80 0.47 -3.60
CA GLY A 80 2.05 1.91 -3.60
C GLY A 80 2.71 2.45 -4.86
N SER A 81 2.96 3.76 -4.83
CA SER A 81 3.60 4.51 -5.91
C SER A 81 5.09 4.15 -6.08
N ASP A 82 5.67 3.42 -5.12
CA ASP A 82 7.01 2.85 -5.22
C ASP A 82 7.11 1.64 -6.15
N ARG A 83 6.01 1.31 -6.85
CA ARG A 83 5.92 0.21 -7.83
C ARG A 83 6.20 -1.14 -7.18
N SER A 84 5.67 -1.34 -5.99
CA SER A 84 5.77 -2.60 -5.27
C SER A 84 4.45 -3.04 -4.63
N VAL A 85 4.33 -4.36 -4.45
CA VAL A 85 3.34 -5.03 -3.62
C VAL A 85 4.07 -5.73 -2.48
N CYS A 86 3.73 -5.43 -1.24
CA CYS A 86 4.30 -6.03 -0.05
C CYS A 86 3.26 -6.92 0.65
N VAL A 87 3.71 -8.06 1.17
CA VAL A 87 2.95 -8.93 2.05
C VAL A 87 3.45 -8.71 3.47
N TRP A 88 2.54 -8.39 4.38
CA TRP A 88 2.80 -8.14 5.78
C TRP A 88 2.07 -9.15 6.63
N ASP A 89 2.62 -9.43 7.80
CA ASP A 89 1.92 -10.14 8.87
C ASP A 89 1.80 -9.20 10.06
N TYR A 90 0.57 -8.89 10.48
CA TYR A 90 0.35 -7.93 11.56
C TYR A 90 0.60 -8.49 12.96
N LYS A 91 0.57 -9.82 13.14
CA LYS A 91 0.87 -10.45 14.44
C LYS A 91 2.37 -10.41 14.73
N THR A 92 3.18 -10.78 13.74
CA THR A 92 4.64 -10.76 13.83
C THR A 92 5.26 -9.39 13.56
N LYS A 93 4.45 -8.44 13.07
CA LYS A 93 4.86 -7.06 12.74
C LYS A 93 5.97 -7.01 11.69
N LYS A 94 5.99 -7.96 10.74
CA LYS A 94 7.06 -8.14 9.75
C LYS A 94 6.53 -8.11 8.32
N ARG A 95 7.40 -7.65 7.40
CA ARG A 95 7.23 -7.86 5.97
C ARG A 95 7.63 -9.29 5.63
N VAL A 96 6.68 -10.07 5.16
CA VAL A 96 6.90 -11.47 4.74
C VAL A 96 7.52 -11.52 3.35
N LYS A 97 7.01 -10.70 2.43
CA LYS A 97 7.45 -10.71 1.03
C LYS A 97 7.31 -9.33 0.40
N GLN A 98 8.12 -9.06 -0.61
CA GLN A 98 7.97 -7.91 -1.50
C GLN A 98 8.09 -8.36 -2.95
N TYR A 99 7.17 -7.88 -3.79
CA TYR A 99 7.22 -7.94 -5.23
C TYR A 99 7.45 -6.51 -5.71
N ALA A 100 8.61 -6.23 -6.29
CA ALA A 100 9.01 -4.88 -6.68
C ALA A 100 9.23 -4.78 -8.20
N ASN A 101 9.56 -3.58 -8.67
CA ASN A 101 9.89 -3.26 -10.05
C ASN A 101 8.71 -3.49 -11.02
N PHE A 102 7.49 -3.20 -10.56
CA PHE A 102 6.37 -3.06 -11.48
C PHE A 102 6.60 -1.87 -12.43
N GLU A 103 6.00 -1.93 -13.62
CA GLU A 103 6.24 -0.93 -14.68
C GLU A 103 5.77 0.47 -14.26
N MET A 104 4.71 0.55 -13.45
CA MET A 104 4.10 1.80 -12.99
C MET A 104 3.63 1.69 -11.52
N SER A 105 3.12 2.79 -10.98
CA SER A 105 2.47 2.81 -9.66
C SER A 105 1.38 1.75 -9.59
N VAL A 106 1.33 0.98 -8.50
CA VAL A 106 0.23 0.04 -8.28
C VAL A 106 -0.91 0.82 -7.65
N VAL A 107 -2.04 0.90 -8.34
CA VAL A 107 -3.17 1.79 -7.99
C VAL A 107 -4.37 1.03 -7.43
N ALA A 108 -4.52 -0.25 -7.75
CA ALA A 108 -5.53 -1.12 -7.15
C ALA A 108 -5.04 -2.57 -7.05
N LEU A 109 -5.55 -3.26 -6.04
CA LEU A 109 -5.42 -4.71 -5.85
C LEU A 109 -6.82 -5.31 -5.66
N ALA A 110 -7.01 -6.52 -6.16
CA ALA A 110 -8.15 -7.36 -5.81
C ALA A 110 -7.67 -8.80 -5.61
N TYR A 111 -7.93 -9.37 -4.44
CA TYR A 111 -7.49 -10.72 -4.11
C TYR A 111 -8.69 -11.66 -3.99
N ASN A 112 -8.59 -12.80 -4.65
CA ASN A 112 -9.52 -13.91 -4.50
C ASN A 112 -8.89 -14.99 -3.61
N GLN A 113 -9.48 -15.19 -2.42
CA GLN A 113 -9.06 -16.18 -1.44
C GLN A 113 -9.15 -17.62 -1.95
N ASP A 114 -10.23 -17.95 -2.66
CA ASP A 114 -10.52 -19.32 -3.12
C ASP A 114 -9.56 -19.75 -4.21
N THR A 115 -9.37 -18.90 -5.23
CA THR A 115 -8.47 -19.21 -6.36
C THR A 115 -7.02 -18.84 -6.09
N ARG A 116 -6.76 -18.15 -4.97
CA ARG A 116 -5.46 -17.57 -4.60
C ARG A 116 -4.86 -16.71 -5.70
N GLN A 117 -5.69 -15.93 -6.37
CA GLN A 117 -5.24 -15.03 -7.45
C GLN A 117 -5.30 -13.59 -6.97
N LEU A 118 -4.21 -12.86 -7.18
CA LEU A 118 -4.12 -11.43 -6.96
C LEU A 118 -4.13 -10.71 -8.30
N ALA A 119 -5.17 -9.93 -8.58
CA ALA A 119 -5.19 -8.97 -9.66
C ALA A 119 -4.49 -7.68 -9.21
N ILE A 120 -3.62 -7.15 -10.07
CA ILE A 120 -2.75 -6.00 -9.82
C ILE A 120 -2.97 -5.00 -10.96
N ALA A 121 -3.54 -3.84 -10.63
CA ALA A 121 -3.72 -2.74 -11.58
C ALA A 121 -2.61 -1.70 -11.42
N MET A 122 -1.98 -1.37 -12.53
CA MET A 122 -0.88 -0.41 -12.66
C MET A 122 -1.35 0.75 -13.53
N SER A 123 -1.12 1.98 -13.08
CA SER A 123 -1.47 3.18 -13.83
C SER A 123 -0.58 4.32 -13.37
N ASP A 124 -0.61 5.45 -14.08
CA ASP A 124 -0.14 6.69 -13.47
C ASP A 124 -1.05 7.03 -12.28
N ASP A 125 -0.47 7.68 -11.27
CA ASP A 125 -1.22 8.20 -10.13
C ASP A 125 -0.99 9.70 -9.94
N SER A 126 -0.67 10.39 -11.04
CA SER A 126 -0.35 11.82 -11.04
C SER A 126 -1.57 12.68 -10.74
N TYR A 127 -2.78 12.17 -11.04
CA TYR A 127 -4.07 12.81 -10.74
C TYR A 127 -4.21 13.22 -9.25
N LYS A 128 -3.50 12.54 -8.34
CA LYS A 128 -3.50 12.88 -6.90
C LYS A 128 -2.90 14.25 -6.59
N ASN A 129 -2.08 14.78 -7.50
CA ASN A 129 -1.43 16.08 -7.38
C ASN A 129 -2.03 17.13 -8.33
N MET A 130 -3.05 16.77 -9.13
CA MET A 130 -3.68 17.70 -10.08
C MET A 130 -4.71 18.55 -9.36
N THR A 131 -4.79 19.83 -9.74
CA THR A 131 -5.75 20.78 -9.16
C THR A 131 -7.09 20.80 -9.89
N GLY A 132 -7.13 20.27 -11.11
CA GLY A 132 -8.33 20.11 -11.93
C GLY A 132 -8.10 19.06 -13.03
N LEU A 133 -9.19 18.57 -13.65
CA LEU A 133 -9.10 17.57 -14.72
C LEU A 133 -8.45 18.13 -16.00
N ASP A 134 -8.54 19.44 -16.21
CA ASP A 134 -7.99 20.17 -17.34
C ASP A 134 -6.57 20.71 -17.08
N ASP A 135 -5.95 20.30 -15.96
CA ASP A 135 -4.60 20.68 -15.58
C ASP A 135 -3.58 19.98 -16.50
N GLN A 136 -3.57 20.40 -17.77
CA GLN A 136 -2.69 19.96 -18.87
C GLN A 136 -1.26 20.48 -18.68
N THR A 137 -0.81 20.64 -17.43
CA THR A 137 0.52 21.17 -17.09
C THR A 137 1.65 20.28 -17.57
N ASN A 138 1.36 19.07 -18.06
CA ASN A 138 2.34 18.20 -18.66
C ASN A 138 1.77 17.56 -19.93
N ASN A 139 2.29 17.97 -21.09
CA ASN A 139 2.21 17.29 -22.40
C ASN A 139 2.86 15.88 -22.36
N ARG A 140 2.66 15.13 -21.27
CA ARG A 140 3.20 13.79 -21.09
C ARG A 140 2.37 12.83 -21.95
N PRO A 141 3.01 11.95 -22.73
CA PRO A 141 2.29 10.93 -23.46
C PRO A 141 1.49 10.08 -22.46
N ALA A 142 0.22 9.84 -22.78
CA ALA A 142 -0.64 8.96 -21.98
C ALA A 142 -0.02 7.55 -21.97
N ILE A 143 0.42 7.10 -20.79
CA ILE A 143 0.89 5.73 -20.61
C ILE A 143 -0.34 4.89 -20.26
N PRO A 144 -0.72 3.89 -21.08
CA PRO A 144 -1.93 3.11 -20.83
C PRO A 144 -1.79 2.31 -19.54
N SER A 145 -2.86 2.27 -18.75
CA SER A 145 -2.95 1.42 -17.56
C SER A 145 -2.82 -0.07 -17.95
N LYS A 146 -2.28 -0.88 -17.04
CA LYS A 146 -2.06 -2.31 -17.25
C LYS A 146 -2.56 -3.12 -16.06
N ILE A 147 -3.21 -4.24 -16.33
CA ILE A 147 -3.66 -5.19 -15.32
C ILE A 147 -2.91 -6.50 -15.51
N THR A 148 -2.44 -7.08 -14.42
CA THR A 148 -1.81 -8.41 -14.40
C THR A 148 -2.36 -9.23 -13.25
N THR A 149 -2.22 -10.55 -13.32
CA THR A 149 -2.62 -11.47 -12.26
C THR A 149 -1.42 -12.25 -11.74
N ARG A 150 -1.44 -12.59 -10.45
CA ARG A 150 -0.39 -13.38 -9.81
C ARG A 150 -1.01 -14.46 -8.93
N ASN A 151 -0.52 -15.70 -9.09
CA ASN A 151 -0.84 -16.78 -8.17
C ASN A 151 -0.09 -16.59 -6.84
N MET A 152 -0.85 -16.56 -5.75
CA MET A 152 -0.37 -16.34 -4.40
C MET A 152 -0.28 -17.67 -3.66
N HIS A 153 0.94 -18.07 -3.33
CA HIS A 153 1.18 -19.26 -2.53
C HIS A 153 1.29 -18.82 -1.07
N SER A 154 0.74 -19.63 -0.17
CA SER A 154 0.79 -19.44 1.28
C SER A 154 2.20 -19.47 1.81
#